data_AF-A0A9D7D444-F1
#
_entry.id   AF-A0A9D7D444-F1
#
_cell.length_a   1.000
_cell.length_b   1.000
_cell.length_c   1.000
_cell.angle_alpha   90.00
_cell.angle_beta   90.00
_cell.angle_gamma   90.00
#
_symmetry.space_group_name_H-M   'P 1'
#
loop_
_entity.id
_entity.type
_entity.pdbx_description
1 polymer ?
#
loop_
_entity_poly.entity_id
_entity_poly.type
_entity_poly.pdbx_seq_one_letter_code
_entity_poly.pdbx_strand_id
1 'polypeptide(L)'
;MSSDLGRAWAFASGCCVCGTSDERQLTTTRLGTGDLVIVCGTHELMHRRAGKNAASLSELRGMVKNRRLGRDRRDKGDELGGELESAFSPQRRGLDRRRN
;
A
#
# COMPACT_ATOMS: atom_id res chain seq x y z
N MET A 1 -24.16 26.34 11.78
CA MET A 1 -23.59 25.88 13.08
C MET A 1 -23.12 24.45 12.86
N SER A 2 -21.89 24.30 12.37
CA SER A 2 -21.29 23.00 12.00
C SER A 2 -20.50 22.46 13.18
N SER A 3 -21.06 21.49 13.88
CA SER A 3 -20.48 20.91 15.10
C SER A 3 -20.39 19.39 14.98
N ASP A 4 -19.54 18.88 14.10
CA ASP A 4 -19.33 17.42 13.96
C ASP A 4 -17.94 17.06 13.40
N LEU A 5 -16.89 17.74 13.88
CA LEU A 5 -15.51 17.28 13.67
C LEU A 5 -15.04 16.59 14.95
N GLY A 6 -15.58 15.40 15.15
CA GLY A 6 -15.21 14.47 16.20
C GLY A 6 -13.69 14.30 16.28
N ARG A 7 -13.18 14.57 17.49
CA ARG A 7 -11.91 14.12 18.07
C ARG A 7 -11.15 13.09 17.23
N ALA A 8 -10.03 13.50 16.63
CA ALA A 8 -8.73 12.83 16.70
C ALA A 8 -7.78 13.44 15.64
N TRP A 9 -6.91 14.35 16.09
CA TRP A 9 -5.76 14.78 15.31
C TRP A 9 -4.50 14.14 15.88
N ALA A 10 -4.22 12.90 15.48
CA ALA A 10 -2.85 12.43 15.47
C ALA A 10 -2.21 12.95 14.17
N PHE A 11 -1.74 14.20 14.18
CA PHE A 11 -0.87 14.77 13.13
C PHE A 11 0.49 14.04 13.17
N ALA A 12 0.51 12.77 12.80
CA ALA A 12 1.74 12.10 12.44
C ALA A 12 2.06 12.52 11.00
N SER A 13 3.27 13.02 10.76
CA SER A 13 3.80 13.33 9.41
C SER A 13 4.01 12.08 8.55
N GLY A 14 3.36 10.96 8.89
CA GLY A 14 3.56 9.67 8.28
C GLY A 14 2.62 8.60 8.83
N CYS A 15 2.66 7.43 8.21
CA CYS A 15 1.84 6.29 8.55
C CYS A 15 2.10 5.85 10.00
N CYS A 16 1.05 5.79 10.83
CA CYS A 16 1.16 5.41 12.24
C CYS A 16 1.62 3.95 12.46
N VAL A 17 1.66 3.12 11.40
CA VAL A 17 2.06 1.71 11.44
C VAL A 17 3.53 1.51 11.05
N CYS A 18 3.95 2.06 9.92
CA CYS A 18 5.30 1.84 9.36
C CYS A 18 6.16 3.10 9.25
N GLY A 19 5.63 4.28 9.59
CA GLY A 19 6.38 5.54 9.57
C GLY A 19 6.61 6.14 8.19
N THR A 20 6.11 5.56 7.10
CA THR A 20 6.21 6.16 5.75
C THR A 20 5.65 7.57 5.76
N SER A 21 6.43 8.55 5.32
CA SER A 21 6.08 9.98 5.32
C SER A 21 5.82 10.56 3.93
N ASP A 22 5.89 9.75 2.87
CA ASP A 22 5.55 10.19 1.51
C ASP A 22 4.04 10.50 1.44
N GLU A 23 3.72 11.79 1.36
CA GLU A 23 2.35 12.33 1.35
C GLU A 23 1.47 11.68 0.27
N ARG A 24 2.04 11.31 -0.88
CA ARG A 24 1.30 10.67 -1.99
C ARG A 24 0.79 9.28 -1.62
N GLN A 25 1.42 8.65 -0.62
CA GLN A 25 1.08 7.31 -0.16
C GLN A 25 0.20 7.34 1.10
N LEU A 26 0.04 8.51 1.73
CA LEU A 26 -0.72 8.67 2.96
C LEU A 26 -2.22 8.82 2.65
N THR A 27 -3.01 8.20 3.51
CA THR A 27 -4.47 8.26 3.53
C THR A 27 -4.93 8.19 4.98
N THR A 28 -6.22 8.36 5.22
CA THR A 28 -6.82 8.26 6.54
C THR A 28 -7.71 7.02 6.65
N THR A 29 -7.78 6.43 7.83
CA THR A 29 -8.74 5.36 8.14
C THR A 29 -9.40 5.65 9.48
N ARG A 30 -10.64 5.19 9.65
CA ARG A 30 -11.40 5.34 10.89
C ARG A 30 -11.24 4.09 11.75
N LEU A 31 -10.95 4.30 13.02
CA LEU A 31 -11.00 3.27 14.05
C LEU A 31 -12.45 3.01 14.48
N GLY A 32 -12.69 1.90 15.16
CA GLY A 32 -14.00 1.53 15.72
C GLY A 32 -14.51 2.53 16.77
N THR A 33 -13.62 3.31 17.37
CA THR A 33 -13.95 4.43 18.28
C THR A 33 -14.44 5.68 17.56
N GLY A 34 -14.31 5.75 16.23
CA GLY A 34 -14.57 6.94 15.42
C GLY A 34 -13.34 7.80 15.16
N ASP A 35 -12.22 7.52 15.82
CA ASP A 35 -10.96 8.27 15.65
C ASP A 35 -10.41 8.11 14.22
N LEU A 36 -9.94 9.21 13.64
CA LEU A 36 -9.24 9.24 12.36
C LEU A 36 -7.73 9.11 12.57
N VAL A 37 -7.09 8.22 11.80
CA VAL A 37 -5.64 8.00 11.88
C VAL A 37 -5.00 7.96 10.49
N ILE A 38 -3.77 8.47 10.40
CA ILE A 38 -3.00 8.51 9.14
C ILE A 38 -2.28 7.18 8.93
N VAL A 39 -2.51 6.58 7.78
CA VAL A 39 -1.93 5.30 7.35
C VAL A 39 -1.48 5.38 5.90
N CYS A 40 -0.56 4.52 5.45
CA CYS A 40 -0.30 4.41 4.02
C CYS A 40 -1.36 3.52 3.35
N GLY A 41 -1.56 3.65 2.03
CA GLY A 41 -2.55 2.88 1.28
C GLY A 41 -2.45 1.35 1.47
N THR A 42 -1.24 0.82 1.72
CA THR A 42 -1.08 -0.60 2.07
C THR A 42 -1.79 -0.94 3.38
N HIS A 43 -1.58 -0.16 4.44
CA HIS A 43 -2.16 -0.45 5.75
C HIS A 43 -3.65 -0.13 5.81
N GLU A 44 -4.12 0.86 5.05
CA GLU A 44 -5.54 1.12 4.86
C GLU A 44 -6.25 -0.07 4.18
N LEU A 45 -5.69 -0.58 3.08
CA LEU A 45 -6.21 -1.76 2.40
C LEU A 45 -6.20 -3.00 3.31
N MET A 46 -5.13 -3.20 4.10
CA MET A 46 -5.04 -4.33 5.03
C MET A 46 -6.06 -4.22 6.17
N HIS A 47 -6.26 -3.02 6.72
CA HIS A 47 -7.28 -2.77 7.72
C HIS A 47 -8.68 -3.10 7.18
N ARG A 48 -9.00 -2.62 5.97
CA ARG A 48 -10.27 -2.93 5.30
C ARG A 48 -10.48 -4.43 5.07
N ARG A 49 -9.42 -5.15 4.69
CA ARG A 49 -9.46 -6.60 4.45
C ARG A 49 -9.54 -7.44 5.73
N ALA A 50 -9.23 -6.89 6.89
CA ALA A 50 -9.27 -7.62 8.16
C ALA A 50 -10.70 -7.95 8.60
N GLY A 51 -11.72 -7.31 8.01
CA GLY A 51 -13.14 -7.55 8.32
C GLY A 51 -13.57 -7.11 9.71
N LYS A 52 -12.67 -6.52 10.50
CA LYS A 52 -12.90 -5.96 11.82
C LYS A 52 -12.25 -4.58 11.88
N ASN A 53 -12.93 -3.62 12.49
CA ASN A 53 -12.36 -2.30 12.75
C ASN A 53 -11.54 -2.35 14.03
N ALA A 54 -10.28 -1.92 13.98
CA ALA A 54 -9.46 -1.75 15.16
C ALA A 54 -10.07 -0.68 16.08
N ALA A 55 -10.22 -0.95 17.36
CA ALA A 55 -10.69 0.01 18.36
C ALA A 55 -9.57 0.93 18.88
N SER A 56 -8.31 0.64 18.55
CA SER A 56 -7.17 1.49 18.94
C SER A 56 -6.00 1.42 17.95
N LEU A 57 -5.06 2.38 18.06
CA LEU A 57 -3.81 2.36 17.30
C LEU A 57 -2.94 1.14 17.62
N SER A 58 -2.92 0.68 18.87
CA SER A 58 -2.16 -0.49 19.27
C SER A 58 -2.71 -1.76 18.60
N GLU A 59 -4.03 -1.89 18.60
CA GLU A 59 -4.73 -2.98 17.92
C GLU A 59 -4.53 -2.92 16.40
N LEU A 60 -4.66 -1.73 15.80
CA LEU A 60 -4.39 -1.53 14.38
C LEU A 60 -2.98 -2.00 14.02
N ARG A 61 -1.96 -1.61 14.80
CA ARG A 61 -0.59 -2.08 14.63
C ARG A 61 -0.50 -3.59 14.76
N GLY A 62 -1.11 -4.20 15.77
CA GLY A 62 -1.12 -5.65 15.93
C GLY A 62 -1.73 -6.37 14.72
N MET A 63 -2.81 -5.85 14.16
CA MET A 63 -3.52 -6.43 13.02
C MET A 63 -2.72 -6.34 11.71
N VAL A 64 -2.03 -5.23 11.46
CA VAL A 64 -1.46 -4.94 10.13
C VAL A 64 0.08 -4.99 10.05
N LYS A 65 0.81 -4.93 11.17
CA LYS A 65 2.29 -4.82 11.19
C LYS A 65 2.99 -6.10 10.69
N ASN A 66 2.35 -7.25 10.71
CA ASN A 66 3.02 -8.55 10.55
C ASN A 66 3.27 -9.00 9.10
N ARG A 67 2.86 -8.25 8.07
CA ARG A 67 2.94 -8.73 6.66
C ARG A 67 4.06 -8.14 5.80
N ARG A 68 4.78 -7.10 6.25
CA ARG A 68 5.88 -6.50 5.47
C ARG A 68 7.23 -7.21 5.62
N LEU A 69 7.32 -8.32 6.35
CA LEU A 69 8.50 -9.19 6.31
C LEU A 69 8.68 -9.90 4.95
N GLY A 70 7.71 -9.78 4.03
CA GLY A 70 7.81 -10.25 2.64
C GLY A 70 8.78 -9.45 1.75
N ARG A 71 9.94 -9.02 2.28
CA ARG A 71 11.08 -8.59 1.45
C ARG A 71 11.64 -9.76 0.62
N ASP A 72 11.25 -10.99 0.95
CA ASP A 72 11.59 -12.26 0.27
C ASP A 72 10.74 -12.63 -0.95
N ARG A 73 9.85 -11.77 -1.46
CA ARG A 73 9.18 -12.06 -2.76
C ARG A 73 9.97 -11.61 -3.98
N ARG A 74 11.16 -11.03 -3.78
CA ARG A 74 12.19 -10.98 -4.82
C ARG A 74 13.18 -12.10 -4.53
N ASP A 75 12.69 -13.33 -4.58
CA ASP A 75 13.59 -14.40 -4.93
C ASP A 75 14.11 -14.07 -6.33
N LYS A 76 15.42 -14.19 -6.54
CA LYS A 76 16.02 -13.87 -7.84
C LYS A 76 15.27 -14.72 -8.87
N GLY A 77 14.66 -14.06 -9.85
CA GLY A 77 13.77 -14.68 -10.83
C GLY A 77 14.33 -16.03 -11.26
N ASP A 78 13.52 -17.06 -11.13
CA ASP A 78 13.84 -18.37 -11.68
C ASP A 78 14.10 -18.26 -13.18
N GLU A 79 14.67 -19.30 -13.78
CA GLU A 79 14.95 -19.35 -15.21
C GLU A 79 13.71 -18.98 -16.05
N LEU A 80 12.51 -19.33 -15.55
CA LEU A 80 11.22 -19.00 -16.15
C LEU A 80 10.93 -17.49 -16.17
N GLY A 81 11.25 -16.76 -15.10
CA GLY A 81 11.12 -15.31 -15.02
C GLY A 81 12.00 -14.59 -16.05
N GLY A 82 13.21 -15.11 -16.30
CA GLY A 82 14.09 -14.64 -17.36
C GLY A 82 13.55 -14.92 -18.77
N GLU A 83 12.99 -16.11 -18.99
CA GLU A 83 12.35 -16.48 -20.27
C GLU A 83 11.13 -15.61 -20.59
N LEU A 84 10.29 -15.32 -19.59
CA LEU A 84 9.14 -14.44 -19.76
C LEU A 84 9.56 -12.99 -20.05
N GLU A 85 10.55 -12.47 -19.34
CA GLU A 85 11.08 -11.14 -19.63
C GLU A 85 11.69 -11.07 -21.04
N SER A 86 12.35 -12.14 -21.51
CA SER A 86 12.83 -12.24 -22.89
C SER A 86 11.71 -12.32 -23.91
N ALA A 87 10.65 -13.09 -23.66
CA ALA A 87 9.54 -13.30 -24.60
C ALA A 87 8.70 -12.04 -24.82
N PHE A 88 8.58 -11.20 -23.79
CA PHE A 88 7.78 -9.96 -23.82
C PHE A 88 8.64 -8.69 -23.92
N SER A 89 9.97 -8.83 -24.02
CA SER A 89 10.85 -7.72 -24.35
C SER A 89 10.55 -7.22 -25.76
N PRO A 90 10.25 -5.92 -25.94
CA PRO A 90 9.89 -5.40 -27.26
C PRO A 90 11.14 -5.34 -28.13
N GLN A 91 11.36 -6.35 -28.99
CA GLN A 91 12.28 -6.17 -30.12
C GLN A 91 11.75 -5.02 -30.97
N ARG A 92 12.51 -3.93 -30.92
CA ARG A 92 12.28 -2.64 -31.55
C ARG A 92 11.67 -2.79 -32.95
N ARG A 93 10.46 -2.26 -33.11
CA ARG A 93 9.87 -1.98 -34.43
C ARG A 93 10.84 -1.09 -35.20
N GLY A 94 11.23 -1.48 -36.40
CA GLY A 94 11.83 -0.56 -37.34
C GLY A 94 12.35 -1.21 -38.60
N LEU A 95 11.98 -0.59 -39.73
CA LEU A 95 12.50 -0.77 -41.09
C LEU A 95 11.85 -1.93 -41.85
N ASP A 96 11.41 -1.83 -43.10
CA ASP A 96 11.28 -0.72 -44.04
C ASP A 96 10.57 -1.32 -45.27
N ARG A 97 9.75 -0.51 -45.94
CA ARG A 97 9.41 -0.58 -47.37
C ARG A 97 8.81 -1.85 -48.02
N ARG A 98 7.60 -1.60 -48.55
CA ARG A 98 7.17 -1.71 -49.97
C ARG A 98 6.53 -3.02 -50.48
N ARG A 99 5.32 -2.80 -51.01
CA ARG A 99 4.80 -3.22 -52.34
C ARG A 99 4.30 -4.66 -52.45
N ASN A 100 2.98 -4.84 -52.53
CA ASN A 100 2.21 -4.77 -53.78
C ASN A 100 0.72 -4.58 -53.47
#